data_AF-A0A9E0NP34-F1
#
_entry.id   AF-A0A9E0NP34-F1
#
_cell.length_a   1.000
_cell.length_b   1.000
_cell.length_c   1.000
_cell.angle_alpha   90.00
_cell.angle_beta   90.00
_cell.angle_gamma   90.00
#
_symmetry.space_group_name_H-M   'P 1'
#
loop_
_entity.id
_entity.type
_entity.pdbx_description
1 polymer ?
#
loop_
_entity_poly.entity_id
_entity_poly.type
_entity_poly.pdbx_seq_one_letter_code
_entity_poly.pdbx_strand_id
1 'polypeptide(L)'
;MKKNCIGCGIELQTEYPNKEGYLQEEVLNSKDRAELYCQRCFKIKNYGKNIPVTFNKEDYRKEVQEAAKNAKLALAVFDIIDFEGSFDVEILDILREKESIVVINKLDLIPDDKHPSEVA
;
A
#
# COMPACT_ATOMS: atom_id res chain seq x y z
N MET A 1 -10.69 3.52 -22.90
CA MET A 1 -9.57 3.75 -21.96
C MET A 1 -10.15 3.75 -20.56
N LYS A 2 -9.70 2.84 -19.70
CA LYS A 2 -10.06 2.83 -18.28
C LYS A 2 -9.52 4.11 -17.66
N LYS A 3 -10.38 4.93 -17.06
CA LYS A 3 -9.96 6.15 -16.36
C LYS A 3 -9.66 5.73 -14.92
N ASN A 4 -8.42 5.81 -14.51
CA ASN A 4 -8.02 5.47 -13.14
C ASN A 4 -8.03 6.72 -12.26
N CYS A 5 -8.35 6.54 -10.98
CA CYS A 5 -8.28 7.60 -9.97
C CYS A 5 -6.83 8.07 -9.81
N ILE A 6 -6.57 9.37 -9.90
CA ILE A 6 -5.21 9.91 -9.73
C ILE A 6 -4.69 9.81 -8.29
N GLY A 7 -5.58 9.58 -7.32
CA GLY A 7 -5.23 9.45 -5.91
C GLY A 7 -4.84 8.04 -5.48
N CYS A 8 -5.60 7.02 -5.89
CA CYS A 8 -5.38 5.63 -5.44
C CYS A 8 -5.23 4.61 -6.58
N GLY A 9 -5.22 5.05 -7.83
CA GLY A 9 -4.97 4.19 -9.00
C GLY A 9 -6.13 3.25 -9.40
N ILE A 10 -7.19 3.16 -8.59
CA ILE A 10 -8.33 2.28 -8.90
C ILE A 10 -9.09 2.73 -10.15
N GLU A 11 -9.65 1.77 -10.88
CA GLU A 11 -10.56 2.05 -12.00
C GLU A 11 -11.79 2.82 -11.52
N LEU A 12 -12.12 3.90 -12.23
CA LEU A 12 -13.27 4.74 -11.91
C LEU A 12 -14.55 4.13 -12.47
N GLN A 13 -15.63 4.24 -11.70
CA GLN A 13 -16.96 3.77 -12.06
C GLN A 13 -18.04 4.74 -11.53
N THR A 14 -19.19 4.80 -12.18
CA THR A 14 -20.30 5.72 -11.84
C THR A 14 -21.59 4.98 -11.47
N GLU A 15 -21.58 3.65 -11.48
CA GLU A 15 -22.78 2.80 -11.33
C GLU A 15 -23.10 2.47 -9.86
N TYR A 16 -22.07 2.29 -9.04
CA TYR A 16 -22.19 1.74 -7.68
C TYR A 16 -21.64 2.71 -6.63
N PRO A 17 -22.48 3.59 -6.05
CA PRO A 17 -22.06 4.61 -5.07
C PRO A 17 -21.31 4.09 -3.84
N ASN A 18 -21.61 2.86 -3.43
CA ASN A 18 -21.04 2.22 -2.25
C ASN A 18 -19.83 1.32 -2.57
N LYS A 19 -19.40 1.27 -3.83
CA LYS A 19 -18.23 0.50 -4.26
C LYS A 19 -17.04 1.43 -4.51
N GLU A 20 -15.86 0.85 -4.47
CA GLU A 20 -14.64 1.58 -4.75
C GLU A 20 -14.62 2.12 -6.19
N GLY A 21 -13.79 3.14 -6.42
CA GLY A 21 -13.74 3.82 -7.71
C GLY A 21 -14.95 4.71 -8.02
N TYR A 22 -15.97 4.78 -7.15
CA TYR A 22 -17.15 5.60 -7.43
C TYR A 22 -16.81 7.07 -7.62
N LEU A 23 -17.37 7.69 -8.65
CA LEU A 23 -17.49 9.13 -8.81
C LEU A 23 -18.83 9.47 -9.46
N GLN A 24 -19.23 10.73 -9.41
CA GLN A 24 -20.45 11.20 -10.07
C GLN A 24 -20.26 11.25 -11.60
N GLU A 25 -21.29 10.88 -12.36
CA GLU A 25 -21.27 10.84 -13.83
C GLU A 25 -20.95 12.22 -14.44
N GLU A 26 -21.43 13.30 -13.81
CA GLU A 26 -21.15 14.67 -14.24
C GLU A 26 -19.65 15.00 -14.13
N VAL A 27 -18.98 14.47 -13.11
CA VAL A 27 -17.54 14.66 -12.90
C VAL A 27 -16.75 13.88 -13.96
N LEU A 28 -17.19 12.67 -14.29
CA LEU A 28 -16.56 11.84 -15.33
C LEU A 28 -16.60 12.49 -16.73
N ASN A 29 -17.67 13.24 -17.00
CA ASN A 29 -17.95 13.92 -18.27
C ASN A 29 -17.52 15.41 -18.29
N SER A 30 -16.95 15.91 -17.20
CA SER A 30 -16.42 17.27 -17.12
C SER A 30 -15.26 17.48 -18.11
N LYS A 31 -15.08 18.74 -18.55
CA LYS A 31 -14.00 19.11 -19.49
C LYS A 31 -12.61 18.98 -18.87
N ASP A 32 -12.50 19.14 -17.55
CA ASP A 32 -11.27 18.99 -16.77
C ASP A 32 -11.00 17.51 -16.42
N ARG A 33 -10.72 16.72 -17.46
CA ARG A 33 -10.43 15.28 -17.34
C ARG A 33 -9.07 14.97 -16.70
N ALA A 34 -8.28 15.98 -16.36
CA ALA A 34 -6.91 15.80 -15.86
C ALA A 34 -6.84 15.35 -14.39
N GLU A 35 -7.85 15.66 -13.57
CA GLU A 35 -7.84 15.40 -12.12
C GLU A 35 -9.08 14.64 -11.64
N LEU A 36 -9.29 13.44 -12.14
CA LEU A 36 -10.40 12.60 -11.68
C LEU A 36 -10.02 11.84 -10.40
N TYR A 37 -10.70 12.21 -9.32
CA TYR A 37 -10.65 11.49 -8.05
C TYR A 37 -11.91 10.66 -7.86
N CYS A 38 -11.77 9.44 -7.33
CA CYS A 38 -12.90 8.74 -6.74
C CYS A 38 -13.39 9.49 -5.50
N GLN A 39 -14.64 9.25 -5.10
CA GLN A 39 -15.30 9.92 -3.98
C GLN A 39 -14.49 9.78 -2.68
N ARG A 40 -13.80 8.66 -2.46
CA ARG A 40 -12.92 8.44 -1.30
C ARG A 40 -11.72 9.40 -1.32
N CYS A 41 -10.93 9.38 -2.39
CA CYS A 41 -9.76 10.24 -2.52
C CYS A 41 -10.14 11.73 -2.48
N PHE A 42 -11.26 12.11 -3.09
CA PHE A 42 -11.78 13.47 -3.03
C PHE A 42 -12.09 13.89 -1.59
N LYS A 43 -12.75 13.03 -0.80
CA LYS A 43 -13.09 13.33 0.60
C LYS A 43 -11.87 13.37 1.52
N ILE A 44 -10.87 12.52 1.27
CA ILE A 44 -9.58 12.58 1.98
C ILE A 44 -8.90 13.92 1.68
N LYS A 45 -8.75 14.29 0.39
CA LYS A 45 -8.05 15.50 -0.06
C LYS A 45 -8.70 16.79 0.45
N ASN A 46 -10.03 16.89 0.40
CA ASN A 46 -10.74 18.15 0.66
C ASN A 46 -11.36 18.26 2.05
N TYR A 47 -11.60 17.13 2.74
CA TYR A 47 -12.30 17.14 4.03
C TYR A 47 -11.58 16.38 5.14
N GLY A 48 -10.40 15.80 4.87
CA GLY A 48 -9.68 14.96 5.84
C GLY A 48 -10.47 13.73 6.29
N LYS A 49 -11.50 13.32 5.54
CA LYS A 49 -12.35 12.18 5.91
C LYS A 49 -11.74 10.89 5.38
N ASN A 50 -11.10 10.14 6.28
CA ASN A 50 -10.66 8.79 5.99
C ASN A 50 -11.87 7.84 5.98
N ILE A 51 -12.26 7.37 4.80
CA ILE A 51 -13.30 6.35 4.66
C ILE A 51 -12.61 4.99 4.70
N PRO A 52 -12.94 4.13 5.68
CA PRO A 52 -12.35 2.81 5.77
C PRO A 52 -12.68 2.01 4.52
N VAL A 53 -11.65 1.35 4.01
CA VAL A 53 -11.77 0.43 2.90
C VAL A 53 -12.12 -0.94 3.48
N THR A 54 -13.01 -1.68 2.84
CA THR A 54 -13.29 -3.07 3.21
C THR A 54 -12.21 -3.99 2.64
N PHE A 55 -10.99 -3.87 3.16
CA PHE A 55 -9.95 -4.88 2.97
C PHE A 55 -9.88 -5.70 4.24
N ASN A 56 -10.12 -7.01 4.12
CA ASN A 56 -9.86 -7.92 5.20
C ASN A 56 -8.45 -8.51 5.09
N LYS A 57 -8.05 -9.25 6.12
CA LYS A 57 -6.74 -9.87 6.21
C LYS A 57 -6.48 -10.91 5.10
N GLU A 58 -7.52 -11.60 4.63
CA GLU A 58 -7.40 -12.59 3.57
C GLU A 58 -7.17 -11.95 2.20
N ASP A 59 -7.83 -10.82 1.92
CA ASP A 59 -7.63 -10.06 0.69
C ASP A 59 -6.18 -9.60 0.58
N TYR A 60 -5.63 -9.06 1.67
CA TYR A 60 -4.21 -8.68 1.75
C TYR A 60 -3.27 -9.85 1.43
N ARG A 61 -3.49 -11.01 2.06
CA ARG A 61 -2.67 -12.21 1.85
C ARG A 61 -2.69 -12.68 0.40
N LYS A 62 -3.86 -12.68 -0.23
CA LYS A 62 -4.00 -13.07 -1.65
C LYS A 62 -3.19 -12.15 -2.57
N GLU A 63 -3.31 -10.84 -2.40
CA GLU A 63 -2.58 -9.84 -3.19
C GLU A 63 -1.06 -10.01 -3.04
N VAL A 64 -0.58 -10.20 -1.80
CA VAL A 64 0.85 -10.41 -1.53
C VAL A 64 1.35 -11.70 -2.17
N GLN A 65 0.61 -12.82 -2.03
CA GLN A 65 0.98 -14.09 -2.65
C GLN A 65 0.99 -14.01 -4.18
N GLU A 66 0.01 -13.34 -4.78
CA GLU A 66 -0.07 -13.16 -6.22
C GLU A 66 1.09 -12.32 -6.76
N ALA A 67 1.41 -11.21 -6.08
CA ALA A 67 2.56 -10.37 -6.42
C ALA A 67 3.89 -11.12 -6.25
N ALA A 68 4.03 -11.90 -5.17
CA ALA A 68 5.23 -12.65 -4.87
C ALA A 68 5.43 -13.87 -5.80
N LYS A 69 4.37 -14.41 -6.42
CA LYS A 69 4.40 -15.65 -7.22
C LYS A 69 5.55 -15.69 -8.23
N ASN A 70 5.74 -14.61 -8.99
CA ASN A 70 6.76 -14.52 -10.04
C ASN A 70 8.10 -13.91 -9.58
N ALA A 71 8.18 -13.47 -8.32
CA ALA A 71 9.43 -12.95 -7.77
C ALA A 71 10.45 -14.09 -7.61
N LYS A 72 11.68 -13.86 -8.08
CA LYS A 72 12.81 -14.77 -7.87
C LYS A 72 13.52 -14.49 -6.56
N LEU A 73 13.60 -13.22 -6.20
CA LEU A 73 14.25 -12.70 -5.00
C LEU A 73 13.28 -11.77 -4.26
N ALA A 74 13.15 -11.96 -2.95
CA ALA A 74 12.42 -11.06 -2.06
C ALA A 74 13.41 -10.17 -1.29
N LEU A 75 13.21 -8.86 -1.30
CA LEU A 75 13.93 -7.94 -0.42
C LEU A 75 12.99 -7.54 0.71
N ALA A 76 13.23 -8.03 1.92
CA ALA A 76 12.50 -7.58 3.11
C ALA A 76 13.23 -6.39 3.72
N VAL A 77 12.52 -5.28 3.87
CA VAL A 77 13.03 -4.07 4.49
C VAL A 77 12.41 -3.94 5.88
N PHE A 78 13.23 -4.01 6.92
CA PHE A 78 12.81 -3.80 8.31
C PHE A 78 13.27 -2.43 8.82
N ASP A 79 12.50 -1.85 9.72
CA ASP A 79 12.86 -0.62 10.42
C ASP A 79 13.68 -0.97 11.66
N ILE A 80 14.85 -0.34 11.85
CA ILE A 80 15.68 -0.64 13.02
C ILE A 80 15.08 -0.13 14.34
N ILE A 81 14.27 0.92 14.30
CA ILE A 81 13.67 1.51 15.50
C ILE A 81 12.41 0.75 15.91
N ASP A 82 11.70 0.17 14.93
CA ASP A 82 10.48 -0.61 15.14
C ASP A 82 10.58 -1.97 14.43
N PHE A 83 11.55 -2.78 14.88
CA PHE A 83 11.79 -4.09 14.28
C PHE A 83 10.60 -5.03 14.53
N GLU A 84 10.10 -5.10 15.76
CA GLU A 84 8.95 -5.96 16.10
C GLU A 84 7.69 -5.60 15.29
N GLY A 85 7.42 -4.30 15.06
CA GLY A 85 6.29 -3.85 14.25
C GLY A 85 6.45 -4.12 12.76
N SER A 86 7.69 -4.23 12.26
CA SER A 86 7.98 -4.55 10.86
C SER A 86 8.17 -6.05 10.59
N PHE A 87 8.34 -6.86 11.65
CA PHE A 87 8.61 -8.30 11.57
C PHE A 87 7.35 -9.15 11.79
N ASP A 88 6.45 -9.16 10.80
CA ASP A 88 5.23 -9.96 10.84
C ASP A 88 5.46 -11.43 10.40
N VAL A 89 4.70 -12.36 11.00
CA VAL A 89 4.79 -13.81 10.72
C VAL A 89 4.49 -14.14 9.25
N GLU A 90 3.64 -13.38 8.58
CA GLU A 90 3.30 -13.60 7.17
C GLU A 90 4.46 -13.26 6.23
N ILE A 91 5.30 -12.31 6.63
CA ILE A 91 6.52 -11.98 5.89
C ILE A 91 7.52 -13.13 6.02
N LEU A 92 7.58 -13.81 7.16
CA LEU A 92 8.45 -14.98 7.36
C LEU A 92 8.14 -16.12 6.41
N ASP A 93 6.88 -16.34 6.06
CA ASP A 93 6.51 -17.39 5.11
C ASP A 93 7.09 -17.09 3.73
N ILE A 94 6.99 -15.84 3.27
CA ILE A 94 7.59 -15.39 2.00
C ILE A 94 9.12 -15.52 2.04
N LEU A 95 9.75 -15.10 3.14
CA LEU A 95 11.21 -15.16 3.30
C LEU A 95 11.75 -16.59 3.33
N ARG A 96 10.95 -17.57 3.77
CA ARG A 96 11.29 -18.99 3.79
C ARG A 96 11.11 -19.67 2.44
N GLU A 97 10.09 -19.29 1.69
CA GLU A 97 9.76 -19.93 0.40
C GLU A 97 10.57 -19.37 -0.78
N LYS A 98 11.13 -18.17 -0.64
CA LYS A 98 11.85 -17.44 -1.70
C LYS A 98 13.30 -17.20 -1.32
N GLU A 99 14.17 -17.11 -2.33
CA GLU A 99 15.49 -16.50 -2.12
C GLU A 99 15.26 -15.08 -1.58
N SER A 100 15.92 -14.72 -0.48
CA SER A 100 15.62 -13.47 0.21
C SER A 100 16.86 -12.75 0.72
N ILE A 101 16.80 -11.42 0.68
CA ILE A 101 17.76 -10.52 1.30
C ILE A 101 17.01 -9.66 2.32
N VAL A 102 17.55 -9.63 3.53
CA VAL A 102 17.07 -8.75 4.58
C VAL A 102 17.86 -7.45 4.56
N VAL A 103 17.13 -6.33 4.53
CA VAL A 103 17.67 -4.97 4.54
C VAL A 103 17.14 -4.27 5.77
N ILE A 104 18.04 -3.65 6.54
CA ILE A 104 17.67 -2.82 7.68
C ILE A 104 17.73 -1.36 7.25
N ASN A 105 16.63 -0.64 7.46
CA ASN A 105 16.47 0.76 7.12
C ASN A 105 16.56 1.65 8.38
N LYS A 106 16.78 2.95 8.16
CA LYS A 106 16.87 4.01 9.17
C LYS A 106 18.06 3.88 10.14
N LEU A 107 19.19 3.40 9.64
CA LEU A 107 20.43 3.28 10.42
C LEU A 107 20.94 4.63 10.96
N ASP A 108 20.56 5.74 10.33
CA ASP A 108 20.84 7.11 10.78
C ASP A 108 20.20 7.47 12.12
N LEU A 109 19.19 6.70 12.56
CA LEU A 109 18.55 6.89 13.87
C LEU A 109 19.30 6.19 15.01
N ILE A 110 20.35 5.44 14.70
CA ILE A 110 21.17 4.77 15.70
C ILE A 110 22.17 5.78 16.27
N PRO A 111 22.33 5.86 17.61
CA PRO A 111 23.33 6.71 18.23
C PRO A 111 24.74 6.42 17.68
N ASP A 112 25.53 7.47 17.44
CA ASP A 112 26.88 7.36 16.86
C ASP A 112 27.84 6.46 17.66
N ASP A 113 27.57 6.27 18.97
CA ASP A 113 28.35 5.43 19.87
C ASP A 113 27.91 3.96 19.87
N LYS A 114 26.88 3.59 19.10
CA LYS A 114 26.36 2.23 19.01
C LYS A 114 26.51 1.67 17.61
N HIS A 115 26.94 0.42 17.52
CA HIS A 115 26.98 -0.27 16.24
C HIS A 115 25.58 -0.82 15.90
N PRO A 116 25.15 -0.79 14.62
CA PRO A 116 23.83 -1.30 14.23
C PRO A 116 23.52 -2.74 14.65
N SER A 117 24.54 -3.59 14.78
CA SER A 117 24.38 -4.98 15.24
C SER A 117 24.03 -5.10 16.72
N GLU A 118 24.10 -4.01 17.50
CA GLU A 118 23.82 -3.98 18.94
C GLU A 118 22.37 -3.57 19.25
N VAL A 119 21.57 -3.26 18.22
CA VAL A 119 20.20 -2.74 18.35
C VAL A 119 19.13 -3.82 18.10
N ALA A 120 19.54 -5.05 17.77
CA ALA A 120 18.66 -6.20 17.52
C ALA A 120 18.45 -7.09 18.75
#